data_AF-A0A3M7R4X2-F1
#
_entry.id   AF-A0A3M7R4X2-F1
#
_cell.length_a   1.000
_cell.length_b   1.000
_cell.length_c   1.000
_cell.angle_alpha   90.00
_cell.angle_beta   90.00
_cell.angle_gamma   90.00
#
_symmetry.space_group_name_H-M   'P 1'
#
loop_
_entity.id
_entity.type
_entity.pdbx_description
1 polymer ?
#
loop_
_entity_poly.entity_id
_entity_poly.type
_entity_poly.pdbx_seq_one_letter_code
_entity_poly.pdbx_strand_id
1 'polypeptide(L)' 'MKTHNSSGAARKLKSDQFAGLSNSIYCSINSKIYLTSNIWTSTGLVNSAGVTIKDIIVSEDYKPGDLPEA' A
#
# COMPACT_ATOMS: atom_id res chain seq x y z
N MET A 1 3.03 4.45 17.70
CA MET A 1 3.47 5.00 16.41
C MET A 1 2.40 4.65 15.39
N LYS A 2 1.52 5.61 15.03
CA LYS A 2 0.41 5.39 14.09
C LYS A 2 0.66 6.30 12.88
N THR A 3 0.81 5.73 11.69
CA THR A 3 0.77 6.48 10.44
C THR A 3 -0.67 6.42 9.92
N HIS A 4 -1.47 7.42 10.29
CA HIS A 4 -2.75 7.71 9.65
C HIS A 4 -2.46 8.50 8.37
N ASN A 5 -2.68 7.92 7.20
CA ASN A 5 -2.75 8.70 5.96
C ASN A 5 -4.22 8.84 5.56
N SER A 6 -4.92 9.76 6.22
CA SER A 6 -6.35 10.03 6.02
C SER A 6 -6.63 11.50 5.74
N SER A 7 -5.75 12.21 5.03
CA SER A 7 -6.05 13.55 4.51
C SER A 7 -6.16 13.51 2.98
N GLY A 8 -7.20 14.10 2.41
CA GLY A 8 -7.38 14.17 0.94
C GLY A 8 -6.22 14.91 0.22
N ALA A 9 -5.43 15.68 0.96
CA ALA A 9 -4.21 16.32 0.48
C ALA A 9 -3.08 15.31 0.26
N ALA A 10 -2.96 14.31 1.13
CA ALA A 10 -1.90 13.33 1.07
C ALA A 10 -2.08 12.33 -0.08
N ARG A 11 -3.30 12.10 -0.59
CA ARG A 11 -3.59 11.32 -1.84
C ARG A 11 -3.18 12.03 -3.14
N LYS A 12 -2.87 13.33 -3.08
CA LYS A 12 -2.46 14.15 -4.25
C LYS A 12 -0.96 14.46 -4.29
N LEU A 13 -0.20 13.98 -3.31
CA LEU A 13 1.25 14.17 -3.26
C LEU A 13 1.92 13.41 -4.40
N LYS A 14 2.87 14.08 -5.06
CA LYS A 14 3.69 13.50 -6.14
C LYS A 14 4.65 12.46 -5.56
N SER A 15 5.07 11.50 -6.41
CA SER A 15 5.97 10.40 -6.06
C SER A 15 7.19 10.84 -5.23
N ASP A 16 7.77 11.99 -5.58
CA ASP A 16 8.94 12.58 -4.93
C ASP A 16 8.72 12.96 -3.45
N GLN A 17 7.47 13.18 -3.05
CA GLN A 17 7.06 13.49 -1.67
C GLN A 17 6.63 12.23 -0.90
N PHE A 18 6.59 11.07 -1.56
CA PHE A 18 6.19 9.78 -1.00
C PHE A 18 7.28 8.72 -1.21
N ALA A 19 8.52 9.08 -0.92
CA ALA A 19 9.69 8.20 -1.03
C ALA A 19 9.86 7.53 -2.41
N GLY A 20 9.42 8.19 -3.49
CA GLY A 20 9.49 7.69 -4.86
C GLY A 20 8.38 6.70 -5.24
N LEU A 21 7.34 6.57 -4.42
CA LEU A 21 6.20 5.68 -4.67
C LEU A 21 4.97 6.45 -5.14
N SER A 22 4.25 5.87 -6.11
CA SER A 22 2.96 6.42 -6.53
C SER A 22 1.98 6.41 -5.36
N ASN A 23 1.21 7.49 -5.25
CA ASN A 23 0.20 7.68 -4.20
C ASN A 23 -0.95 6.67 -4.25
N SER A 24 -1.10 6.03 -5.41
CA SER A 24 -1.99 4.91 -5.65
C SER A 24 -1.17 3.73 -6.13
N ILE A 25 -1.36 2.57 -5.50
CA ILE A 25 -0.76 1.30 -5.91
C ILE A 25 -1.91 0.40 -6.33
N TYR A 26 -1.90 -0.01 -7.59
CA TYR A 26 -2.83 -1.01 -8.10
C TYR A 26 -2.24 -2.39 -7.88
N CYS A 27 -3.00 -3.28 -7.26
CA CYS A 27 -2.59 -4.64 -7.04
C CYS A 27 -3.80 -5.57 -7.09
N SER A 28 -3.54 -6.83 -7.40
CA SER A 28 -4.54 -7.89 -7.45
C SER A 28 -4.04 -9.11 -6.69
N ILE A 29 -4.96 -10.01 -6.35
CA ILE A 29 -4.60 -11.33 -5.82
C ILE A 29 -3.63 -12.01 -6.81
N ASN A 30 -2.58 -12.65 -6.28
CA ASN A 30 -1.44 -13.22 -6.98
C ASN A 30 -0.41 -12.22 -7.56
N SER A 31 -0.58 -10.91 -7.36
CA SER A 31 0.47 -9.93 -7.69
C SER A 31 1.72 -10.15 -6.85
N LYS A 32 2.89 -10.01 -7.49
CA LYS A 32 4.19 -9.98 -6.79
C LYS A 32 4.54 -8.55 -6.43
N ILE A 33 4.87 -8.31 -5.17
CA ILE A 33 5.27 -7.00 -4.66
C ILE A 33 6.53 -7.11 -3.82
N TYR A 34 7.18 -5.98 -3.61
CA TYR A 34 8.30 -5.86 -2.68
C TYR A 34 7.91 -4.93 -1.54
N LEU A 35 8.21 -5.34 -0.30
CA LEU A 35 8.08 -4.45 0.84
C LEU A 35 9.09 -3.31 0.70
N THR A 36 8.67 -2.08 1.00
CA THR A 36 9.53 -0.89 0.94
C THR A 36 9.97 -0.41 2.33
N SER A 37 9.57 -1.13 3.37
CA SER A 37 9.88 -0.84 4.76
C SER A 37 9.92 -2.11 5.61
N ASN A 38 10.57 -2.01 6.78
CA ASN A 38 10.59 -3.09 7.75
C ASN A 38 9.29 -3.07 8.56
N ILE A 39 8.57 -4.19 8.59
CA ILE A 39 7.32 -4.34 9.33
C ILE A 39 7.54 -5.24 10.54
N TRP A 40 8.16 -6.40 10.31
CA TRP A 40 8.44 -7.39 11.35
C TRP A 40 9.71 -8.16 11.01
N THR A 41 10.84 -7.66 11.51
CA THR A 41 12.17 -8.15 11.13
C THR A 41 12.41 -9.59 11.58
N SER A 42 11.95 -9.98 12.77
CA SER A 42 12.18 -11.34 13.29
C SER A 42 11.44 -12.44 12.54
N THR A 43 10.42 -12.11 11.75
CA THR A 43 9.66 -13.05 10.91
C THR A 43 9.99 -12.92 9.42
N GLY A 44 10.93 -12.05 9.06
CA GLY A 44 11.36 -11.85 7.68
C GLY A 44 10.51 -10.86 6.87
N LEU A 45 9.58 -10.12 7.51
CA LEU A 45 8.85 -9.03 6.86
C LEU A 45 9.70 -7.76 6.86
N VAL A 46 10.74 -7.78 6.02
CA VAL A 46 11.77 -6.75 5.90
C VAL A 46 11.68 -6.01 4.58
N ASN A 47 12.30 -4.83 4.51
CA ASN A 47 12.46 -4.08 3.27
C ASN A 47 13.09 -4.96 2.17
N SER A 48 12.62 -4.80 0.95
CA SER A 48 12.98 -5.57 -0.24
C SER A 48 12.57 -7.05 -0.20
N ALA A 49 11.81 -7.50 0.80
CA ALA A 49 11.25 -8.85 0.78
C ALA A 49 10.22 -8.97 -0.36
N GLY A 50 10.47 -9.91 -1.27
CA GLY A 50 9.55 -10.25 -2.35
C GLY A 50 8.44 -11.16 -1.86
N VAL A 51 7.18 -10.72 -2.00
CA VAL A 51 6.00 -11.44 -1.52
C VAL A 51 4.92 -11.51 -2.59
N THR A 52 3.92 -12.38 -2.38
CA THR A 52 2.76 -12.55 -3.27
C THR A 52 1.49 -12.28 -2.51
N ILE A 53 0.60 -11.46 -3.07
CA ILE A 53 -0.70 -11.16 -2.47
C ILE A 53 -1.58 -12.42 -2.52
N LYS A 54 -2.09 -12.84 -1.36
CA LYS A 54 -3.00 -13.99 -1.24
C LYS A 54 -4.45 -13.60 -1.12
N ASP A 55 -4.72 -12.50 -0.42
CA ASP A 55 -6.08 -12.01 -0.17
C ASP A 55 -6.05 -10.50 0.04
N ILE A 56 -7.18 -9.84 -0.20
CA ILE A 56 -7.37 -8.40 0.01
C ILE A 56 -8.62 -8.23 0.88
N ILE A 57 -8.39 -7.98 2.16
CA ILE A 57 -9.47 -7.79 3.14
C ILE A 57 -9.66 -6.29 3.33
N VAL A 58 -10.89 -5.82 3.13
CA VAL A 58 -11.30 -4.43 3.32
C VAL A 58 -12.32 -4.34 4.47
N SER A 59 -12.48 -3.15 5.04
CA SER A 59 -13.48 -2.92 6.08
C SER A 59 -14.91 -3.06 5.53
N GLU A 60 -15.86 -3.39 6.40
CA GLU A 60 -17.26 -3.66 5.99
C GLU A 60 -17.97 -2.44 5.38
N ASP A 61 -17.51 -1.24 5.72
CA ASP A 61 -18.00 0.03 5.20
C ASP A 61 -17.35 0.43 3.86
N TYR A 62 -16.45 -0.39 3.31
CA TYR A 62 -15.83 -0.16 2.01
C TYR A 62 -16.87 -0.18 0.88
N LYS A 63 -16.93 0.89 0.10
CA LYS A 63 -17.78 0.99 -1.09
C LYS A 63 -16.93 0.93 -2.36
N PRO A 64 -17.22 0.01 -3.30
CA PRO A 64 -16.57 -0.01 -4.61
C PRO A 64 -16.85 1.31 -5.35
N GLY A 65 -15.80 2.06 -5.68
CA GLY A 65 -15.89 3.43 -6.23
C GLY A 65 -14.72 4.33 -5.82
N ASP A 66 -14.00 3.96 -4.76
CA ASP A 66 -12.73 4.59 -4.33
C ASP A 66 -11.48 4.07 -5.08
N LEU A 67 -11.68 3.16 -6.05
CA LEU A 67 -10.62 2.75 -6.96
C LEU A 67 -10.27 3.95 -7.84
N PRO A 68 -8.98 4.25 -8.07
CA PRO A 68 -8.66 5.37 -8.94
C PRO A 68 -9.16 5.04 -10.35
N GLU A 69 -9.87 5.99 -10.96
CA GLU A 69 -10.29 5.89 -12.36
C GLU A 69 -9.05 5.64 -13.23
N ALA A 70 -9.22 4.74 -14.20
CA ALA A 70 -8.16 4.30 -15.11
C ALA A 70 -7.59 5.44 -15.95
#